data_AF-A0A937VM34-F1
#
_entry.id   AF-A0A937VM34-F1
#
_cell.length_a   1.000
_cell.length_b   1.000
_cell.length_c   1.000
_cell.angle_alpha   90.00
_cell.angle_beta   90.00
_cell.angle_gamma   90.00
#
_symmetry.space_group_name_H-M   'P 1'
#
loop_
_entity.id
_entity.type
_entity.pdbx_description
1 polymer ?
#
loop_
_entity_poly.entity_id
_entity_poly.type
_entity_poly.pdbx_seq_one_letter_code
_entity_poly.pdbx_strand_id
1 'polypeptide(L)'
;MEFKEFQDFDLQQLQTLQVKLTYVGSQKKPIPTVAFTSHFNVLDMEKFRPFRRDGFDYGNDDIAVWTFTCSPEELQRITKSAGEIQVVRRGEVIGEFLSFMMLNTTLRGDRVHEAILDAETSRLLLEKLRAALEPGNTQGIETFDQLMQILF
;
A
#
# COMPACT_ATOMS: atom_id res chain seq x y z
N MET A 1 -9.99 -1.87 -13.17
CA MET A 1 -8.57 -2.06 -13.55
C MET A 1 -8.11 -3.34 -12.93
N GLU A 2 -7.31 -4.15 -13.63
CA GLU A 2 -6.84 -5.41 -13.08
C GLU A 2 -5.49 -5.23 -12.40
N PHE A 3 -5.33 -5.80 -11.20
CA PHE A 3 -4.07 -5.80 -10.46
C PHE A 3 -2.88 -6.29 -11.30
N LYS A 4 -3.15 -7.17 -12.28
CA LYS A 4 -2.16 -7.68 -13.23
C LYS A 4 -1.41 -6.57 -13.97
N GLU A 5 -2.04 -5.43 -14.26
CA GLU A 5 -1.38 -4.28 -14.89
C GLU A 5 -0.19 -3.79 -14.05
N PHE A 6 -0.32 -3.77 -12.72
CA PHE A 6 0.77 -3.40 -11.81
C PHE A 6 1.90 -4.43 -11.77
N GLN A 7 1.59 -5.71 -11.92
CA GLN A 7 2.59 -6.78 -11.95
C GLN A 7 3.38 -6.82 -13.26
N ASP A 8 2.77 -6.34 -14.35
CA ASP A 8 3.36 -6.31 -15.68
C ASP A 8 4.14 -5.01 -15.95
N PHE A 9 4.15 -4.04 -15.02
CA PHE A 9 4.96 -2.83 -15.15
C PHE A 9 6.46 -3.15 -15.16
N ASP A 10 7.17 -2.52 -16.09
CA ASP A 10 8.63 -2.53 -16.09
C ASP A 10 9.20 -1.63 -14.98
N LEU A 11 10.52 -1.68 -14.79
CA LEU A 11 11.19 -0.91 -13.75
C LEU A 11 11.06 0.61 -13.95
N GLN A 12 10.91 1.09 -15.18
CA GLN A 12 10.72 2.52 -15.45
C GLN A 12 9.32 2.95 -15.04
N GLN A 13 8.30 2.16 -15.37
CA GLN A 13 6.91 2.41 -14.98
C GLN A 13 6.71 2.32 -13.46
N LEU A 14 7.49 1.50 -12.76
CA LEU A 14 7.46 1.40 -11.30
C LEU A 14 8.09 2.63 -10.59
N GLN A 15 8.82 3.50 -11.30
CA GLN A 15 9.38 4.70 -10.69
C GLN A 15 8.29 5.65 -10.17
N THR A 16 7.09 5.64 -10.75
CA THR A 16 5.98 6.51 -10.35
C THR A 16 4.93 5.79 -9.49
N LEU A 17 5.17 4.51 -9.15
CA LEU A 17 4.25 3.74 -8.30
C LEU A 17 4.31 4.25 -6.86
N GLN A 18 3.13 4.52 -6.32
CA GLN A 18 2.90 4.89 -4.94
C GLN A 18 1.98 3.85 -4.31
N VAL A 19 2.21 3.55 -3.04
CA VAL A 19 1.44 2.57 -2.27
C VAL A 19 1.12 3.16 -0.92
N LYS A 20 -0.10 2.93 -0.42
CA LYS A 20 -0.47 3.27 0.95
C LYS A 20 -1.28 2.17 1.65
N LEU A 21 -1.15 2.16 2.97
CA LEU A 21 -1.81 1.27 3.91
C LEU A 21 -2.48 2.14 4.96
N THR A 22 -3.80 2.23 4.92
CA THR A 22 -4.61 3.07 5.82
C THR A 22 -5.49 2.17 6.67
N TYR A 23 -5.42 2.29 8.00
CA TYR A 23 -6.40 1.63 8.86
C TYR A 23 -7.76 2.32 8.72
N VAL A 24 -8.80 1.54 8.43
CA VAL A 24 -10.16 2.05 8.14
C VAL A 24 -11.22 1.48 9.07
N GLY A 25 -10.80 0.72 10.09
CA GLY A 25 -11.69 0.16 11.10
C GLY A 25 -12.08 1.14 12.20
N SER A 26 -12.95 0.68 13.09
CA SER A 26 -13.31 1.43 14.30
C SER A 26 -12.10 1.60 15.22
N GLN A 27 -11.75 2.84 15.56
CA GLN A 27 -10.60 3.15 16.40
C GLN A 27 -10.93 4.12 17.54
N LYS A 28 -10.20 3.97 18.67
CA LYS A 28 -10.23 4.91 19.80
C LYS A 28 -9.01 5.83 19.86
N LYS A 29 -7.98 5.52 19.08
CA LYS A 29 -6.72 6.25 18.96
C LYS A 29 -6.33 6.30 17.48
N PRO A 30 -5.64 7.35 17.01
CA PRO A 30 -5.14 7.39 15.64
C PRO A 30 -4.20 6.21 15.36
N ILE A 31 -4.33 5.60 14.19
CA ILE A 31 -3.41 4.61 13.66
C ILE A 31 -2.72 5.24 12.44
N PRO A 32 -1.38 5.29 12.40
CA PRO A 32 -0.66 5.96 11.32
C PRO A 32 -0.90 5.25 9.98
N THR A 33 -1.06 6.04 8.93
CA THR A 33 -1.01 5.55 7.55
C THR A 33 0.44 5.29 7.18
N VAL A 34 0.74 4.16 6.56
CA VAL A 34 2.05 3.92 5.95
C VAL A 34 1.95 4.15 4.45
N ALA A 35 2.83 4.97 3.88
CA ALA A 35 2.85 5.24 2.45
C ALA A 35 4.28 5.25 1.91
N PHE A 36 4.50 4.65 0.75
CA PHE A 36 5.82 4.54 0.15
C PHE A 36 5.76 4.61 -1.38
N THR A 37 6.88 5.01 -1.96
CA THR A 37 7.02 5.22 -3.41
C THR A 37 8.46 4.90 -3.82
N SER A 38 8.75 4.92 -5.12
CA SER A 38 10.13 4.83 -5.58
C SER A 38 10.98 6.01 -5.12
N HIS A 39 12.29 5.82 -4.91
CA HIS A 39 13.25 6.91 -4.71
C HIS A 39 13.26 7.96 -5.84
N PHE A 40 12.70 7.62 -7.00
CA PHE A 40 12.60 8.51 -8.18
C PHE A 40 11.30 9.34 -8.22
N ASN A 41 10.42 9.21 -7.23
CA ASN A 41 9.14 9.89 -7.21
C ASN A 41 8.86 10.55 -5.85
N VAL A 42 8.07 11.61 -5.89
CA VAL A 42 7.57 12.28 -4.69
C VAL A 42 6.19 11.73 -4.36
N LEU A 43 6.03 11.25 -3.13
CA LEU A 43 4.74 10.78 -2.64
C LEU A 43 3.74 11.95 -2.59
N ASP A 44 2.54 11.73 -3.11
CA ASP A 44 1.45 12.70 -3.17
C ASP A 44 0.17 12.05 -2.62
N MET A 45 -0.13 12.33 -1.35
CA MET A 45 -1.30 11.76 -0.67
C MET A 45 -2.63 12.27 -1.23
N GLU A 46 -2.65 13.46 -1.85
CA GLU A 46 -3.87 14.04 -2.43
C GLU A 46 -4.34 13.24 -3.63
N LYS A 47 -3.42 12.63 -4.40
CA LYS A 47 -3.76 11.77 -5.54
C LYS A 47 -4.59 10.56 -5.17
N PHE A 48 -4.52 10.08 -3.92
CA PHE A 48 -5.33 8.95 -3.49
C PHE A 48 -6.77 9.34 -3.13
N ARG A 49 -7.02 10.61 -2.77
CA ARG A 49 -8.34 11.06 -2.26
C ARG A 49 -9.50 10.76 -3.21
N PRO A 50 -9.40 10.99 -4.54
CA PRO A 50 -10.49 10.71 -5.47
C PRO A 50 -10.87 9.23 -5.59
N PHE A 51 -10.04 8.32 -5.08
CA PHE A 51 -10.19 6.87 -5.24
C PHE A 51 -10.56 6.15 -3.94
N ARG A 52 -10.79 6.88 -2.85
CA ARG A 52 -11.29 6.33 -1.58
C ARG A 52 -12.64 5.66 -1.80
N ARG A 53 -12.89 4.52 -1.15
CA ARG A 53 -14.19 3.85 -1.21
C ARG A 53 -15.19 4.54 -0.29
N ASP A 54 -16.41 4.69 -0.81
CA ASP A 54 -17.55 5.12 -0.02
C ASP A 54 -17.79 4.15 1.15
N GLY A 55 -18.14 4.69 2.31
CA GLY A 55 -18.42 3.92 3.53
C GLY A 55 -17.22 3.65 4.43
N PHE A 56 -16.00 4.02 4.03
CA PHE A 56 -14.79 3.87 4.84
C PHE A 56 -14.21 5.22 5.28
N ASP A 57 -13.69 5.27 6.51
CA ASP A 57 -13.04 6.46 7.05
C ASP A 57 -11.52 6.41 6.80
N TYR A 58 -11.02 7.36 6.02
CA TYR A 58 -9.60 7.52 5.71
C TYR A 58 -8.97 8.68 6.48
N GLY A 59 -9.58 9.16 7.58
CA GLY A 59 -9.06 10.28 8.38
C GLY A 59 -7.64 10.06 8.91
N ASN A 60 -7.18 8.81 9.00
CA ASN A 60 -5.79 8.46 9.30
C ASN A 60 -4.79 8.95 8.24
N ASP A 61 -5.21 9.25 7.01
CA ASP A 61 -4.37 9.89 6.00
C ASP A 61 -3.99 11.34 6.37
N ASP A 62 -4.80 12.00 7.21
CA ASP A 62 -4.70 13.44 7.49
C ASP A 62 -4.03 13.75 8.85
N ILE A 63 -3.64 12.72 9.62
CA ILE A 63 -3.07 12.86 10.98
C ILE A 63 -1.55 12.59 10.98
N ALA A 64 -1.17 11.36 10.67
CA ALA A 64 0.22 10.91 10.70
C ALA A 64 0.45 9.91 9.58
N VAL A 65 1.29 10.29 8.62
CA VAL A 65 1.71 9.44 7.52
C VAL A 65 3.18 9.09 7.72
N TRP A 66 3.45 7.82 7.96
CA TRP A 66 4.80 7.29 7.98
C TRP A 66 5.22 6.94 6.57
N THR A 67 6.36 7.48 6.15
CA THR A 67 6.83 7.33 4.78
C THR A 67 8.22 6.73 4.72
N PHE A 68 8.44 5.93 3.68
CA PHE A 68 9.75 5.49 3.25
C PHE A 68 9.77 5.36 1.73
N THR A 69 10.93 5.03 1.18
CA THR A 69 11.10 4.88 -0.27
C THR A 69 11.70 3.52 -0.60
N CYS A 70 11.44 3.07 -1.82
CA CYS A 70 11.87 1.77 -2.33
C CYS A 70 12.62 1.92 -3.66
N SER A 71 13.45 0.93 -3.99
CA SER A 71 13.90 0.76 -5.37
C SER A 71 12.76 0.24 -6.27
N PRO A 72 12.81 0.46 -7.59
CA PRO A 72 11.86 -0.16 -8.53
C PRO A 72 11.82 -1.70 -8.42
N GLU A 73 12.94 -2.35 -8.12
CA GLU A 73 13.03 -3.80 -7.91
C GLU A 73 12.26 -4.25 -6.66
N GLU A 74 12.37 -3.51 -5.55
CA GLU A 74 11.55 -3.75 -4.35
C GLU A 74 10.06 -3.59 -4.66
N LEU A 75 9.68 -2.53 -5.38
CA LEU A 75 8.29 -2.30 -5.80
C LEU A 75 7.77 -3.42 -6.72
N GLN A 76 8.62 -3.96 -7.59
CA GLN A 76 8.27 -5.11 -8.41
C GLN A 76 8.02 -6.37 -7.56
N ARG A 77 8.87 -6.62 -6.55
CA ARG A 77 8.65 -7.75 -5.63
C ARG A 77 7.40 -7.54 -4.77
N ILE A 78 7.17 -6.32 -4.29
CA ILE A 78 5.98 -5.93 -3.53
C ILE A 78 4.71 -6.22 -4.32
N THR A 79 4.62 -5.75 -5.57
CA THR A 79 3.44 -5.98 -6.42
C THR A 79 3.25 -7.45 -6.74
N LYS A 80 4.32 -8.21 -7.01
CA LYS A 80 4.26 -9.66 -7.19
C LYS A 80 3.74 -10.38 -5.94
N SER A 81 4.36 -10.14 -4.78
CA SER A 81 4.00 -10.77 -3.49
C SER A 81 2.57 -10.43 -3.06
N ALA A 82 2.15 -9.16 -3.19
CA ALA A 82 0.79 -8.75 -2.87
C ALA A 82 -0.24 -9.42 -3.80
N GLY A 83 0.09 -9.64 -5.07
CA GLY A 83 -0.77 -10.31 -6.04
C GLY A 83 -0.96 -11.82 -5.82
N GLU A 84 -0.18 -12.44 -4.94
CA GLU A 84 -0.40 -13.83 -4.51
C GLU A 84 -1.61 -13.96 -3.59
N ILE A 85 -2.02 -12.87 -2.92
CA ILE A 85 -3.21 -12.83 -2.08
C ILE A 85 -4.42 -12.56 -2.98
N GLN A 86 -5.32 -13.54 -3.10
CA GLN A 86 -6.44 -13.48 -4.05
C GLN A 86 -7.33 -12.25 -3.86
N VAL A 87 -7.67 -11.90 -2.61
CA VAL A 87 -8.54 -10.75 -2.30
C VAL A 87 -7.87 -9.41 -2.63
N VAL A 88 -6.55 -9.32 -2.44
CA VAL A 88 -5.75 -8.16 -2.86
C VAL A 88 -5.77 -8.08 -4.38
N ARG A 89 -5.45 -9.17 -5.08
CA ARG A 89 -5.44 -9.20 -6.56
C ARG A 89 -6.78 -8.81 -7.19
N ARG A 90 -7.89 -9.14 -6.53
CA ARG A 90 -9.24 -8.85 -7.04
C ARG A 90 -9.78 -7.49 -6.60
N GLY A 91 -9.11 -6.80 -5.68
CA GLY A 91 -9.60 -5.53 -5.13
C GLY A 91 -10.91 -5.74 -4.35
N GLU A 92 -11.01 -6.85 -3.62
CA GLU A 92 -12.21 -7.18 -2.83
C GLU A 92 -12.24 -6.39 -1.51
N VAL A 93 -13.44 -6.28 -0.95
CA VAL A 93 -13.69 -5.80 0.42
C VAL A 93 -14.14 -7.01 1.22
N ILE A 94 -13.32 -7.42 2.18
CA ILE A 94 -13.59 -8.61 3.01
C ILE A 94 -13.65 -8.28 4.51
N GLY A 95 -13.56 -7.00 4.87
CA GLY A 95 -13.63 -6.53 6.24
C GLY A 95 -13.47 -5.02 6.33
N GLU A 96 -13.23 -4.54 7.55
CA GLU A 96 -13.04 -3.12 7.87
C GLU A 96 -11.81 -2.97 8.76
N PHE A 97 -10.63 -3.32 8.24
CA PHE A 97 -9.38 -3.26 9.00
C PHE A 97 -8.34 -2.39 8.28
N LEU A 98 -7.82 -2.85 7.14
CA LEU A 98 -6.75 -2.15 6.42
C LEU A 98 -7.12 -1.97 4.94
N SER A 99 -7.07 -0.74 4.47
CA SER A 99 -7.08 -0.39 3.05
C SER A 99 -5.66 -0.49 2.50
N PHE A 100 -5.43 -1.33 1.51
CA PHE A 100 -4.23 -1.35 0.68
C PHE A 100 -4.53 -0.75 -0.68
N MET A 101 -3.92 0.40 -0.97
CA MET A 101 -4.13 1.13 -2.23
C MET A 101 -2.81 1.34 -2.96
N MET A 102 -2.82 1.09 -4.27
CA MET A 102 -1.73 1.35 -5.19
C MET A 102 -2.17 2.37 -6.23
N LEU A 103 -1.31 3.34 -6.53
CA LEU A 103 -1.53 4.35 -7.54
C LEU A 103 -0.27 4.51 -8.39
N ASN A 104 -0.41 4.45 -9.71
CA ASN A 104 0.68 4.75 -10.64
C ASN A 104 0.24 5.79 -11.67
N THR A 105 0.97 6.90 -11.79
CA THR A 105 0.71 7.92 -12.82
C THR A 105 1.52 7.59 -14.06
N THR A 106 0.84 7.16 -15.14
CA THR A 106 1.49 6.81 -16.41
C THR A 106 1.18 7.84 -17.50
N LEU A 107 1.84 7.74 -18.67
CA LEU A 107 1.48 8.52 -19.87
C LEU A 107 0.02 8.34 -20.30
N ARG A 108 -0.65 7.27 -19.87
CA ARG A 108 -2.07 6.97 -20.17
C ARG A 108 -3.00 7.39 -19.02
N GLY A 109 -2.51 8.22 -18.11
CA GLY A 109 -3.21 8.66 -16.91
C GLY A 109 -2.95 7.76 -15.69
N ASP A 110 -3.70 8.06 -14.62
CA ASP A 110 -3.58 7.36 -13.36
C ASP A 110 -4.14 5.93 -13.45
N ARG A 111 -3.47 5.03 -12.75
CA ARG A 111 -3.82 3.62 -12.59
C ARG A 111 -3.96 3.35 -11.11
N VAL A 112 -5.13 2.89 -10.67
CA VAL A 112 -5.43 2.72 -9.25
C VAL A 112 -6.02 1.35 -8.98
N HIS A 113 -5.58 0.75 -7.88
CA HIS A 113 -6.10 -0.49 -7.35
C HIS A 113 -6.20 -0.40 -5.83
N GLU A 114 -7.30 -0.90 -5.26
CA GLU A 114 -7.48 -0.95 -3.82
C GLU A 114 -8.17 -2.25 -3.39
N ALA A 115 -7.73 -2.82 -2.27
CA ALA A 115 -8.44 -3.84 -1.53
C ALA A 115 -8.61 -3.42 -0.06
N ILE A 116 -9.75 -3.78 0.55
CA ILE A 116 -9.99 -3.56 1.98
C ILE A 116 -10.10 -4.91 2.67
N LEU A 117 -9.21 -5.10 3.64
CA LEU A 117 -8.91 -6.39 4.22
C LEU A 117 -9.46 -6.49 5.65
N ASP A 118 -9.65 -7.72 6.10
CA ASP A 118 -9.80 -8.06 7.52
C ASP A 118 -8.44 -8.14 8.22
N ALA A 119 -8.44 -8.36 9.53
CA ALA A 119 -7.22 -8.41 10.33
C ALA A 119 -6.26 -9.54 9.92
N GLU A 120 -6.79 -10.73 9.63
CA GLU A 120 -5.98 -11.91 9.26
C GLU A 120 -5.26 -11.68 7.94
N THR A 121 -5.98 -11.25 6.90
CA THR A 121 -5.40 -11.00 5.59
C THR A 121 -4.47 -9.79 5.59
N SER A 122 -4.76 -8.79 6.42
CA SER A 122 -3.88 -7.62 6.61
C SER A 122 -2.52 -8.03 7.19
N ARG A 123 -2.50 -8.96 8.17
CA ARG A 123 -1.25 -9.47 8.72
C ARG A 123 -0.43 -10.19 7.65
N LEU A 124 -1.07 -11.09 6.90
CA LEU A 124 -0.42 -11.82 5.79
C LEU A 124 0.14 -10.86 4.73
N LEU A 125 -0.62 -9.81 4.36
CA LEU A 125 -0.14 -8.79 3.44
C LEU A 125 1.11 -8.09 3.99
N LEU A 126 1.07 -7.59 5.23
CA LEU A 126 2.19 -6.87 5.84
C LEU A 126 3.46 -7.73 5.93
N GLU A 127 3.33 -9.00 6.32
CA GLU A 127 4.44 -9.95 6.32
C GLU A 127 5.06 -10.13 4.93
N LYS A 128 4.23 -10.28 3.89
CA LYS A 128 4.68 -10.39 2.49
C LYS A 128 5.33 -9.12 1.97
N LEU A 129 4.77 -7.95 2.29
CA LEU A 129 5.34 -6.66 1.89
C LEU A 129 6.70 -6.43 2.53
N ARG A 130 6.80 -6.69 3.84
CA ARG A 130 8.06 -6.61 4.59
C ARG A 130 9.12 -7.55 4.02
N ALA A 131 8.76 -8.80 3.73
CA ALA A 131 9.68 -9.79 3.17
C ALA A 131 10.15 -9.47 1.74
N ALA A 132 9.42 -8.61 1.02
CA ALA A 132 9.77 -8.17 -0.34
C ALA A 132 10.82 -7.04 -0.38
N LEU A 133 11.02 -6.35 0.74
CA LEU A 133 12.05 -5.32 0.87
C LEU A 133 13.46 -5.91 0.84
N GLU A 134 14.41 -5.14 0.31
CA GLU A 134 15.82 -5.49 0.46
C GLU A 134 16.24 -5.42 1.94
N PRO A 135 17.16 -6.28 2.41
CA PRO A 135 17.67 -6.19 3.78
C PRO A 135 18.29 -4.83 4.14
N GLY A 136 18.77 -4.08 3.14
CA GLY A 136 19.31 -2.73 3.29
C GLY A 136 18.25 -1.65 3.50
N ASN A 137 16.97 -1.91 3.24
CA ASN A 137 15.87 -0.96 3.45
C ASN A 137 15.40 -1.01 4.91
N THR A 138 16.29 -0.64 5.82
CA THR A 138 16.04 -0.72 7.27
C THR A 138 14.85 0.14 7.69
N GLN A 139 14.69 1.33 7.10
CA GLN A 139 13.57 2.22 7.38
C GLN A 139 12.22 1.59 7.01
N GLY A 140 12.10 0.97 5.83
CA GLY A 140 10.87 0.29 5.42
C GLY A 140 10.54 -0.91 6.30
N ILE A 141 11.56 -1.69 6.66
CA ILE A 141 11.42 -2.84 7.57
C ILE A 141 10.93 -2.40 8.95
N GLU A 142 11.58 -1.39 9.55
CA GLU A 142 11.19 -0.83 10.84
C GLU A 142 9.78 -0.24 10.82
N THR A 143 9.42 0.45 9.73
CA THR A 143 8.08 1.02 9.55
C THR A 143 7.01 -0.07 9.54
N PHE A 144 7.24 -1.17 8.82
CA PHE A 144 6.32 -2.31 8.83
C PHE A 144 6.26 -3.01 10.18
N ASP A 145 7.40 -3.20 10.85
CA ASP A 145 7.46 -3.83 12.17
C ASP A 145 6.68 -3.02 13.21
N GLN A 146 6.83 -1.70 13.21
CA GLN A 146 6.07 -0.81 14.09
C GLN A 146 4.57 -0.82 13.77
N LEU A 147 4.19 -0.79 12.49
CA LEU A 147 2.79 -0.85 12.10
C LEU A 147 2.14 -2.17 12.57
N MET A 148 2.83 -3.30 12.36
CA MET A 148 2.34 -4.60 12.81
C MET A 148 2.14 -4.66 14.34
N GLN A 149 3.06 -4.09 15.13
CA GLN A 149 2.94 -4.01 16.59
C GLN A 149 1.77 -3.12 17.06
N ILE A 150 1.37 -2.12 16.27
CA ILE A 150 0.23 -1.27 16.59
C ILE A 150 -1.10 -1.97 16.28
N LEU A 151 -1.13 -2.73 15.18
CA LEU A 151 -2.33 -3.36 14.66
C LEU A 151 -2.68 -4.70 15.33
N PHE A 152 -1.67 -5.43 15.85
CA PHE A 152 -1.81 -6.83 16.30
C PHE A 152 -1.13 -7.08 17.64
#